data_AF-A0A9W4J9D6-F1
#
_entry.id   AF-A0A9W4J9D6-F1
#
_cell.length_a   1.000
_cell.length_b   1.000
_cell.length_c   1.000
_cell.angle_alpha   90.00
_cell.angle_beta   90.00
_cell.angle_gamma   90.00
#
_symmetry.space_group_name_H-M   'P 1'
#
loop_
_entity.id
_entity.type
_entity.pdbx_description
1 polymer ?
#
loop_
_entity_poly.entity_id
_entity_poly.type
_entity_poly.pdbx_seq_one_letter_code
_entity_poly.pdbx_strand_id
1 'polypeptide(L)'
;MSHSPGELKGIAIAGRVSSVLSILGSFTIIGAFALSRHFRSPIHRIIFYNAFYNLFDSVATMISTSGPAAGELSSLCQFQGFALQMYVPDVLWTFAMALDTYLVVFHHFDTQSLRKLEIKYTGVITTLSFIPAFVFLFIRGREKGPIYGDETIWCSVSRKWMILRIIFYYAPVWFIIVVVLILYTLIGIEITRVRDEFKLTDDDHIALTSGNSASSITTTIEARSQGTQSVDPESIPTPPSAFKASLAAHQVQKQRRVSLRQYVIMPSLFFLAMLTTWIAPTINRISEFVHHRHGTFALLVSVSTLGSLRGFWNGVIFVTIGMKGLKRRASERRIALRQVSSLLSLFFSVLKAVQILTKNYRRYR
;
A
#
# COMPACT_ATOMS: atom_id res chain seq x y z
N MET A 1 -35.67 9.09 -22.08
CA MET A 1 -35.21 10.47 -22.30
C MET A 1 -33.77 10.39 -22.76
N SER A 2 -33.49 10.72 -24.02
CA SER A 2 -32.13 10.88 -24.52
C SER A 2 -31.56 12.20 -24.01
N HIS A 3 -30.30 12.23 -23.59
CA HIS A 3 -29.62 13.46 -23.19
C HIS A 3 -29.52 14.44 -24.37
N SER A 4 -29.60 15.73 -24.07
CA SER A 4 -29.38 16.77 -25.08
C SER A 4 -27.93 16.73 -25.59
N PRO A 5 -27.67 17.18 -26.83
CA PRO A 5 -26.30 17.26 -27.35
C PRO A 5 -25.36 18.12 -26.49
N GLY A 6 -25.90 19.18 -25.86
CA GLY A 6 -25.15 20.04 -24.94
C GLY A 6 -24.71 19.30 -23.67
N GLU A 7 -25.59 18.49 -23.07
CA GLU A 7 -25.27 17.65 -21.93
C GLU A 7 -24.20 16.60 -22.27
N LEU A 8 -24.34 15.92 -23.41
CA LEU A 8 -23.33 14.94 -23.85
C LEU A 8 -21.96 15.59 -24.08
N LYS A 9 -21.94 16.82 -24.64
CA LYS A 9 -20.70 17.60 -24.78
C LYS A 9 -20.09 17.95 -23.42
N GLY A 10 -20.90 18.35 -22.44
CA GLY A 10 -20.45 18.63 -21.08
C GLY A 10 -19.81 17.41 -20.42
N ILE A 11 -20.46 16.24 -20.52
CA ILE A 11 -19.92 14.98 -20.00
C ILE A 11 -18.60 14.61 -20.67
N ALA A 12 -18.49 14.82 -21.99
CA ALA A 12 -17.30 14.52 -22.75
C ALA A 12 -16.11 15.40 -22.35
N ILE A 13 -16.33 16.71 -22.20
CA ILE A 13 -15.30 17.64 -21.73
C ILE A 13 -14.82 17.23 -20.34
N ALA A 14 -15.76 16.98 -19.42
CA ALA A 14 -15.44 16.60 -18.05
C ALA A 14 -14.61 15.31 -17.99
N GLY A 15 -15.02 14.27 -18.73
CA GLY A 15 -14.30 12.99 -18.80
C GLY A 15 -12.90 13.13 -19.38
N ARG A 16 -12.75 13.91 -20.47
CA ARG A 16 -11.45 14.17 -21.10
C ARG A 16 -10.49 14.92 -20.19
N VAL A 17 -10.94 15.99 -19.55
CA VAL A 17 -10.11 16.77 -18.61
C VAL A 17 -9.65 15.88 -17.45
N SER A 18 -10.55 15.10 -16.85
CA SER A 18 -10.21 14.14 -15.79
C SER A 18 -9.22 13.08 -16.28
N SER A 19 -9.38 12.59 -17.51
CA SER A 19 -8.46 11.62 -18.11
C SER A 19 -7.06 12.20 -18.32
N VAL A 20 -6.94 13.47 -18.75
CA VAL A 20 -5.63 14.16 -18.86
C VAL A 20 -4.93 14.20 -17.51
N LEU A 21 -5.65 14.58 -16.44
CA LEU A 21 -5.08 14.61 -15.09
C LEU A 21 -4.61 13.23 -14.64
N SER A 22 -5.35 12.18 -14.98
CA SER A 22 -4.98 10.80 -14.66
C SER A 22 -3.76 10.31 -15.44
N ILE A 23 -3.63 10.69 -16.71
CA ILE A 23 -2.43 10.44 -17.52
C ILE A 23 -1.22 11.14 -16.90
N LEU A 24 -1.33 12.41 -16.53
CA LEU A 24 -0.26 13.17 -15.85
C LEU A 24 0.14 12.53 -14.52
N GLY A 25 -0.83 12.08 -13.71
CA GLY A 25 -0.57 11.36 -12.47
C GLY A 25 0.19 10.04 -12.70
N SER A 26 -0.22 9.28 -13.71
CA SER A 26 0.42 8.01 -14.07
C SER A 26 1.85 8.20 -14.58
N PHE A 27 2.09 9.21 -15.44
CA PHE A 27 3.44 9.58 -15.87
C PHE A 27 4.31 10.07 -14.71
N THR A 28 3.73 10.79 -13.75
CA THR A 28 4.45 11.21 -12.54
C THR A 28 4.93 10.00 -11.73
N ILE A 29 4.09 8.97 -11.56
CA ILE A 29 4.48 7.70 -10.92
C ILE A 29 5.64 7.04 -11.66
N ILE A 30 5.47 6.83 -12.97
CA ILE A 30 6.46 6.13 -13.80
C ILE A 30 7.79 6.88 -13.79
N GLY A 31 7.77 8.20 -13.99
CA GLY A 31 8.94 9.06 -13.96
C GLY A 31 9.64 9.05 -12.60
N ALA A 32 8.91 9.25 -11.51
CA ALA A 32 9.49 9.25 -10.17
C ALA A 32 10.09 7.89 -9.77
N PHE A 33 9.44 6.79 -10.16
CA PHE A 33 9.94 5.44 -9.92
C PHE A 33 11.20 5.12 -10.73
N ALA A 34 11.25 5.54 -12.00
CA ALA A 34 12.41 5.35 -12.87
C ALA A 34 13.61 6.18 -12.42
N LEU A 35 13.41 7.47 -12.14
CA LEU A 35 14.46 8.45 -11.87
C LEU A 35 15.07 8.33 -10.47
N SER A 36 14.36 7.75 -9.49
CA SER A 36 14.84 7.75 -8.11
C SER A 36 14.69 6.40 -7.42
N ARG A 37 15.81 5.89 -6.90
CA ARG A 37 15.85 4.68 -6.04
C ARG A 37 15.07 4.88 -4.73
N HIS A 38 14.74 6.11 -4.37
CA HIS A 38 13.97 6.41 -3.16
C HIS A 38 12.55 5.83 -3.22
N PHE A 39 11.92 5.88 -4.38
CA PHE A 39 10.53 5.46 -4.58
C PHE A 39 10.41 3.95 -4.89
N ARG A 40 11.34 3.11 -4.42
CA ARG A 40 11.35 1.65 -4.70
C ARG A 40 10.95 0.79 -3.49
N SER A 41 10.12 1.33 -2.59
CA SER A 41 9.54 0.52 -1.50
C SER A 41 8.46 -0.43 -2.04
N PRO A 42 8.07 -1.50 -1.30
CA PRO A 42 7.05 -2.45 -1.75
C PRO A 42 5.75 -1.79 -2.22
N ILE A 43 5.20 -0.88 -1.41
CA ILE A 43 4.00 -0.10 -1.75
C ILE A 43 4.16 0.68 -3.06
N HIS A 44 5.30 1.36 -3.26
CA HIS A 44 5.54 2.11 -4.50
C HIS A 44 5.65 1.19 -5.73
N ARG A 45 6.16 -0.05 -5.59
CA ARG A 45 6.22 -1.01 -6.69
C ARG A 45 4.83 -1.42 -7.16
N ILE A 46 3.92 -1.69 -6.22
CA ILE A 46 2.53 -2.03 -6.55
C ILE A 46 1.84 -0.86 -7.25
N ILE A 47 1.97 0.37 -6.72
CA ILE A 47 1.38 1.55 -7.36
C ILE A 47 1.97 1.77 -8.76
N PHE A 48 3.27 1.52 -8.94
CA PHE A 48 3.92 1.56 -10.25
C PHE A 48 3.33 0.53 -11.23
N TYR A 49 3.10 -0.72 -10.81
CA TYR A 49 2.42 -1.71 -11.66
C TYR A 49 0.99 -1.28 -11.99
N ASN A 50 0.23 -0.78 -11.02
CA ASN A 50 -1.12 -0.26 -11.24
C ASN A 50 -1.15 0.95 -12.20
N ALA A 51 -0.09 1.76 -12.26
CA ALA A 51 -0.02 2.93 -13.15
C ALA A 51 -0.17 2.57 -14.63
N PHE A 52 0.32 1.41 -15.08
CA PHE A 52 0.14 0.96 -16.46
C PHE A 52 -1.32 0.64 -16.79
N TYR A 53 -2.05 0.03 -15.86
CA TYR A 53 -3.50 -0.21 -16.00
C TYR A 53 -4.28 1.10 -16.02
N ASN A 54 -3.90 2.05 -15.15
CA ASN A 54 -4.50 3.39 -15.14
C ASN A 54 -4.26 4.16 -16.43
N LEU A 55 -3.10 4.00 -17.09
CA LEU A 55 -2.87 4.59 -18.41
C LEU A 55 -3.82 4.00 -19.46
N PHE A 56 -4.01 2.68 -19.46
CA PHE A 56 -4.91 2.01 -20.38
C PHE A 56 -6.37 2.46 -20.19
N ASP A 57 -6.82 2.52 -18.94
CA ASP A 57 -8.13 3.04 -18.54
C ASP A 57 -8.30 4.52 -18.96
N SER A 58 -7.28 5.36 -18.69
CA SER A 58 -7.35 6.79 -19.02
C SER A 58 -7.43 7.04 -20.52
N VAL A 59 -6.80 6.21 -21.35
CA VAL A 59 -6.96 6.27 -22.81
C VAL A 59 -8.39 5.92 -23.22
N ALA A 60 -8.99 4.91 -22.60
CA ALA A 60 -10.36 4.50 -22.89
C ALA A 60 -11.38 5.55 -22.46
N THR A 61 -11.20 6.16 -21.28
CA THR A 61 -12.08 7.23 -20.79
C THR A 61 -11.89 8.54 -21.59
N MET A 62 -10.70 8.80 -22.12
CA MET A 62 -10.42 9.95 -23.00
C MET A 62 -11.25 9.93 -24.29
N ILE A 63 -11.48 8.75 -24.86
CA ILE A 63 -12.37 8.58 -26.02
C ILE A 63 -13.76 9.13 -25.69
N SER A 64 -14.23 8.88 -24.47
CA SER A 64 -15.52 9.37 -23.95
C SER A 64 -16.67 9.07 -24.93
N THR A 65 -17.55 10.04 -25.18
CA THR A 65 -18.72 9.91 -26.06
C THR A 65 -18.37 9.69 -27.54
N SER A 66 -17.11 9.85 -27.94
CA SER A 66 -16.69 9.57 -29.32
C SER A 66 -16.74 8.08 -29.68
N GLY A 67 -16.63 7.18 -28.70
CA GLY A 67 -16.80 5.75 -28.94
C GLY A 67 -18.23 5.40 -29.33
N PRO A 68 -19.23 5.72 -28.49
CA PRO A 68 -20.65 5.58 -28.83
C PRO A 68 -21.03 6.27 -30.15
N ALA A 69 -20.52 7.47 -30.39
CA ALA A 69 -20.81 8.23 -31.61
C ALA A 69 -20.29 7.54 -32.89
N ALA A 70 -19.24 6.72 -32.79
CA ALA A 70 -18.74 5.92 -33.91
C ALA A 70 -19.60 4.67 -34.20
N GLY A 71 -20.52 4.32 -33.30
CA GLY A 71 -21.42 3.17 -33.41
C GLY A 71 -20.88 1.90 -32.74
N GLU A 72 -21.79 1.03 -32.29
CA GLU A 72 -21.47 -0.17 -31.50
C GLU A 72 -20.56 -1.17 -32.25
N LEU A 73 -20.65 -1.22 -33.58
CA LEU A 73 -19.84 -2.11 -34.41
C LEU A 73 -18.46 -1.55 -34.76
N SER A 74 -18.19 -0.28 -34.43
CA SER A 74 -16.91 0.34 -34.74
C SER A 74 -15.77 -0.26 -33.92
N SER A 75 -14.57 -0.34 -34.51
CA SER A 75 -13.36 -0.77 -33.81
C SER A 75 -13.04 0.15 -32.62
N LEU A 76 -13.37 1.45 -32.73
CA LEU A 76 -13.18 2.42 -31.64
C LEU A 76 -14.04 2.07 -30.42
N CYS A 77 -15.33 1.77 -30.63
CA CYS A 77 -16.25 1.40 -29.56
C CYS A 77 -15.87 0.06 -28.91
N GLN A 78 -15.49 -0.93 -29.73
CA GLN A 78 -15.04 -2.23 -29.23
C GLN A 78 -13.74 -2.13 -28.43
N PHE A 79 -12.76 -1.34 -28.92
CA PHE A 79 -11.52 -1.07 -28.19
C PHE A 79 -11.79 -0.36 -26.86
N GLN A 80 -12.65 0.66 -26.87
CA GLN A 80 -13.01 1.38 -25.65
C GLN A 80 -13.69 0.45 -24.63
N GLY A 81 -14.62 -0.40 -25.06
CA GLY A 81 -15.27 -1.38 -24.20
C GLY A 81 -14.30 -2.40 -23.62
N PHE A 82 -13.41 -2.95 -24.44
CA PHE A 82 -12.34 -3.84 -24.00
C PHE A 82 -11.44 -3.18 -22.96
N ALA A 83 -11.00 -1.95 -23.21
CA ALA A 83 -10.10 -1.24 -22.33
C ALA A 83 -10.75 -0.82 -21.00
N LEU A 84 -12.04 -0.48 -21.01
CA LEU A 84 -12.80 -0.26 -19.78
C LEU A 84 -13.17 -1.54 -19.04
N GLN A 85 -13.29 -2.69 -19.71
CA GLN A 85 -13.48 -3.97 -19.02
C GLN A 85 -12.20 -4.39 -18.29
N MET A 86 -11.03 -4.03 -18.85
CA MET A 86 -9.71 -4.14 -18.21
C MET A 86 -9.51 -3.21 -17.00
N TYR A 87 -10.57 -2.56 -16.49
CA TYR A 87 -10.59 -1.70 -15.31
C TYR A 87 -10.53 -2.49 -13.98
N VAL A 88 -11.07 -3.72 -13.95
CA VAL A 88 -11.10 -4.60 -12.75
C VAL A 88 -9.76 -4.72 -11.98
N PRO A 89 -8.57 -4.66 -12.62
CA PRO A 89 -7.28 -4.63 -11.95
C PRO A 89 -7.14 -3.58 -10.85
N ASP A 90 -7.72 -2.38 -10.94
CA ASP A 90 -7.48 -1.32 -9.96
C ASP A 90 -7.95 -1.71 -8.54
N VAL A 91 -9.12 -2.37 -8.47
CA VAL A 91 -9.69 -2.88 -7.23
C VAL A 91 -8.89 -4.08 -6.71
N LEU A 92 -8.45 -4.96 -7.61
CA LEU A 92 -7.62 -6.10 -7.26
C LEU A 92 -6.22 -5.68 -6.78
N TRP A 93 -5.64 -4.62 -7.34
CA TRP A 93 -4.39 -4.02 -6.88
C TRP A 93 -4.56 -3.35 -5.52
N THR A 94 -5.72 -2.73 -5.27
CA THR A 94 -6.06 -2.22 -3.94
C THR A 94 -6.17 -3.35 -2.91
N PHE A 95 -6.75 -4.48 -3.29
CA PHE A 95 -6.74 -5.68 -2.47
C PHE A 95 -5.33 -6.24 -2.23
N ALA A 96 -4.48 -6.31 -3.24
CA ALA A 96 -3.09 -6.70 -3.07
C ALA A 96 -2.34 -5.79 -2.08
N MET A 97 -2.56 -4.48 -2.13
CA MET A 97 -2.00 -3.53 -1.16
C MET A 97 -2.52 -3.77 0.28
N ALA A 98 -3.80 -4.09 0.43
CA ALA A 98 -4.40 -4.42 1.71
C ALA A 98 -3.82 -5.72 2.28
N LEU A 99 -3.71 -6.75 1.44
CA LEU A 99 -3.14 -8.05 1.79
C LEU A 99 -1.67 -7.93 2.18
N ASP A 100 -0.85 -7.18 1.45
CA ASP A 100 0.54 -6.94 1.81
C ASP A 100 0.66 -6.24 3.17
N THR A 101 -0.21 -5.26 3.44
CA THR A 101 -0.24 -4.58 4.74
C THR A 101 -0.62 -5.56 5.86
N TYR A 102 -1.62 -6.40 5.62
CA TYR A 102 -2.03 -7.45 6.55
C TYR A 102 -0.87 -8.43 6.86
N LEU A 103 -0.21 -8.94 5.83
CA LEU A 103 0.91 -9.87 5.95
C LEU A 103 2.11 -9.25 6.68
N VAL A 104 2.37 -7.97 6.48
CA VAL A 104 3.43 -7.24 7.21
C VAL A 104 3.10 -7.09 8.70
N VAL A 105 1.84 -6.80 9.02
CA VAL A 105 1.41 -6.53 10.40
C VAL A 105 1.30 -7.83 11.21
N PHE A 106 0.57 -8.83 10.70
CA PHE A 106 0.25 -10.05 11.44
C PHE A 106 1.25 -11.18 11.25
N HIS A 107 1.86 -11.29 10.06
CA HIS A 107 2.78 -12.38 9.72
C HIS A 107 4.24 -11.94 9.56
N HIS A 108 4.53 -10.65 9.80
CA HIS A 108 5.88 -10.08 9.76
C HIS A 108 6.67 -10.38 8.47
N PHE A 109 5.98 -10.39 7.33
CA PHE A 109 6.63 -10.65 6.03
C PHE A 109 7.74 -9.63 5.75
N ASP A 110 8.87 -10.13 5.23
CA ASP A 110 9.98 -9.30 4.79
C ASP A 110 9.78 -8.78 3.36
N THR A 111 10.61 -7.81 2.96
CA THR A 111 10.48 -7.12 1.66
C THR A 111 10.78 -8.02 0.46
N GLN A 112 11.55 -9.11 0.61
CA GLN A 112 11.84 -10.05 -0.46
C GLN A 112 10.67 -11.01 -0.66
N SER A 113 10.06 -11.49 0.43
CA SER A 113 8.86 -12.33 0.37
C SER A 113 7.70 -11.61 -0.31
N LEU A 114 7.45 -10.34 0.05
CA LEU A 114 6.47 -9.50 -0.64
C LEU A 114 6.77 -9.35 -2.13
N ARG A 115 8.04 -9.15 -2.51
CA ARG A 115 8.42 -9.03 -3.93
C ARG A 115 8.11 -10.28 -4.75
N LYS A 116 8.29 -11.49 -4.17
CA LYS A 116 7.90 -12.73 -4.85
C LYS A 116 6.39 -12.81 -5.04
N LEU A 117 5.63 -12.29 -4.07
CA LEU A 117 4.17 -12.27 -4.10
C LEU A 117 3.63 -11.23 -5.09
N GLU A 118 4.28 -10.06 -5.21
CA GLU A 118 3.98 -9.03 -6.22
C GLU A 118 3.98 -9.59 -7.65
N ILE A 119 4.94 -10.46 -7.99
CA ILE A 119 5.00 -11.12 -9.30
C ILE A 119 3.78 -12.04 -9.51
N LYS A 120 3.40 -12.80 -8.47
CA LYS A 120 2.20 -13.65 -8.51
C LYS A 120 0.93 -12.83 -8.67
N TYR A 121 0.79 -11.74 -7.91
CA TYR A 121 -0.33 -10.81 -8.04
C TYR A 121 -0.42 -10.26 -9.46
N THR A 122 0.71 -9.84 -10.03
CA THR A 122 0.75 -9.31 -11.40
C THR A 122 0.17 -10.32 -12.37
N GLY A 123 0.65 -11.58 -12.35
CA GLY A 123 0.12 -12.63 -13.21
C GLY A 123 -1.38 -12.86 -13.01
N VAL A 124 -1.82 -13.08 -11.77
CA VAL A 124 -3.22 -13.38 -11.45
C VAL A 124 -4.15 -12.23 -11.83
N ILE A 125 -3.82 -10.99 -11.45
CA ILE A 125 -4.65 -9.81 -11.72
C ILE A 125 -4.75 -9.54 -13.22
N THR A 126 -3.63 -9.65 -13.95
CA THR A 126 -3.61 -9.51 -15.41
C THR A 126 -4.54 -10.53 -16.05
N THR A 127 -4.38 -11.81 -15.68
CA THR A 127 -5.15 -12.92 -16.28
C THR A 127 -6.64 -12.82 -15.98
N LEU A 128 -7.02 -12.59 -14.71
CA LEU A 128 -8.42 -12.48 -14.30
C LEU A 128 -9.16 -11.34 -14.99
N SER A 129 -8.47 -10.27 -15.35
CA SER A 129 -9.07 -9.11 -16.02
C SER A 129 -9.04 -9.23 -17.53
N PHE A 130 -7.93 -9.75 -18.08
CA PHE A 130 -7.73 -9.89 -19.52
C PHE A 130 -8.63 -10.93 -20.15
N ILE A 131 -8.78 -12.11 -19.53
CA ILE A 131 -9.59 -13.19 -20.10
C ILE A 131 -11.02 -12.73 -20.40
N PRO A 132 -11.82 -12.23 -19.43
CA PRO A 132 -13.19 -11.81 -19.73
C PRO A 132 -13.21 -10.64 -20.71
N ALA A 133 -12.29 -9.67 -20.58
CA ALA A 133 -12.23 -8.54 -21.49
C ALA A 133 -12.01 -8.97 -22.95
N PHE A 134 -11.08 -9.89 -23.16
CA PHE A 134 -10.72 -10.43 -24.47
C PHE A 134 -11.83 -11.33 -25.03
N VAL A 135 -12.37 -12.25 -24.24
CA VAL A 135 -13.44 -13.17 -24.66
C VAL A 135 -14.68 -12.39 -25.12
N PHE A 136 -15.03 -11.30 -24.43
CA PHE A 136 -16.19 -10.49 -24.78
C PHE A 136 -16.11 -9.80 -26.15
N LEU A 137 -14.91 -9.63 -26.74
CA LEU A 137 -14.75 -9.11 -28.10
C LEU A 137 -15.34 -10.03 -29.17
N PHE A 138 -15.36 -11.35 -28.92
CA PHE A 138 -15.73 -12.35 -29.92
C PHE A 138 -17.18 -12.81 -29.80
N ILE A 139 -17.84 -12.52 -28.68
CA ILE A 139 -19.21 -12.97 -28.44
C ILE A 139 -20.20 -11.97 -29.06
N ARG A 140 -21.05 -12.49 -29.96
CA ARG A 140 -22.14 -11.75 -30.58
C ARG A 140 -23.44 -12.54 -30.45
N GLY A 141 -24.43 -11.95 -29.80
CA GLY A 141 -25.77 -12.55 -29.70
C GLY A 141 -26.58 -12.26 -30.95
N ARG A 142 -27.41 -13.23 -31.39
CA ARG A 142 -28.24 -13.08 -32.60
C ARG A 142 -29.17 -11.86 -32.54
N GLU A 143 -29.77 -11.60 -31.38
CA GLU A 143 -30.68 -10.46 -31.18
C GLU A 143 -30.01 -9.28 -30.47
N LYS A 144 -29.03 -9.56 -29.60
CA LYS A 144 -28.40 -8.54 -28.74
C LYS A 144 -27.21 -7.83 -29.39
N GLY A 145 -26.63 -8.41 -30.45
CA GLY A 145 -25.41 -7.89 -31.07
C GLY A 145 -24.16 -8.16 -30.22
N PRO A 146 -23.08 -7.37 -30.40
CA PRO A 146 -21.83 -7.52 -29.63
C PRO A 146 -22.05 -7.24 -28.13
N ILE A 147 -21.17 -7.79 -27.28
CA ILE A 147 -21.21 -7.53 -25.83
C ILE A 147 -20.88 -6.07 -25.54
N TYR A 148 -19.83 -5.53 -26.15
CA TYR A 148 -19.49 -4.11 -26.00
C TYR A 148 -20.39 -3.25 -26.89
N GLY A 149 -20.95 -2.19 -26.32
CA GLY A 149 -21.87 -1.28 -26.98
C GLY A 149 -22.08 0.02 -26.20
N ASP A 150 -23.05 0.82 -26.63
CA ASP A 150 -23.24 2.19 -26.16
C ASP A 150 -23.84 2.25 -24.73
N GLU A 151 -23.11 2.92 -23.84
CA GLU A 151 -23.50 3.20 -22.47
C GLU A 151 -23.63 4.71 -22.17
N THR A 152 -23.97 5.49 -23.20
CA THR A 152 -24.18 6.95 -23.20
C THR A 152 -22.91 7.78 -23.09
N ILE A 153 -22.03 7.46 -22.15
CA ILE A 153 -20.82 8.25 -21.87
C ILE A 153 -19.55 7.64 -22.47
N TRP A 154 -19.59 6.36 -22.79
CA TRP A 154 -18.55 5.56 -23.43
C TRP A 154 -19.14 4.22 -23.89
N CYS A 155 -18.38 3.46 -24.67
CA CYS A 155 -18.69 2.08 -24.95
C CYS A 155 -18.20 1.17 -23.82
N SER A 156 -19.06 0.26 -23.35
CA SER A 156 -18.74 -0.74 -22.32
C SER A 156 -19.65 -1.96 -22.53
N VAL A 157 -19.68 -2.91 -21.61
CA VAL A 157 -20.63 -4.03 -21.66
C VAL A 157 -22.04 -3.45 -21.72
N SER A 158 -22.70 -3.62 -22.86
CA SER A 158 -23.98 -3.00 -23.21
C SER A 158 -25.09 -3.45 -22.26
N ARG A 159 -26.08 -2.58 -22.07
CA ARG A 159 -27.33 -2.82 -21.33
C ARG A 159 -28.02 -4.14 -21.70
N LYS A 160 -27.93 -4.54 -22.98
CA LYS A 160 -28.50 -5.81 -23.47
C LYS A 160 -27.88 -7.04 -22.76
N TRP A 161 -26.65 -6.90 -22.29
CA TRP A 161 -25.83 -7.89 -21.60
C TRP A 161 -25.61 -7.55 -20.12
N MET A 162 -26.52 -6.80 -19.49
CA MET A 162 -26.38 -6.31 -18.12
C MET A 162 -26.04 -7.39 -17.09
N ILE A 163 -26.59 -8.60 -17.23
CA ILE A 163 -26.29 -9.73 -16.35
C ILE A 163 -24.80 -10.07 -16.37
N LEU A 164 -24.16 -10.11 -17.55
CA LEU A 164 -22.72 -10.36 -17.67
C LEU A 164 -21.93 -9.24 -17.00
N ARG A 165 -22.37 -8.00 -17.14
CA ARG A 165 -21.73 -6.86 -16.46
C ARG A 165 -21.84 -6.98 -14.94
N ILE A 166 -22.97 -7.43 -14.40
CA ILE A 166 -23.10 -7.63 -12.95
C ILE A 166 -22.15 -8.73 -12.48
N ILE A 167 -22.14 -9.88 -13.16
CA ILE A 167 -21.35 -11.06 -12.77
C ILE A 167 -19.84 -10.84 -12.91
N PHE A 168 -19.39 -10.23 -14.01
CA PHE A 168 -17.97 -10.11 -14.35
C PHE A 168 -17.35 -8.75 -14.02
N TYR A 169 -18.14 -7.80 -13.51
CA TYR A 169 -17.64 -6.46 -13.20
C TYR A 169 -18.09 -5.99 -11.81
N TYR A 170 -19.38 -5.74 -11.60
CA TYR A 170 -19.83 -5.11 -10.34
C TYR A 170 -19.78 -6.05 -9.12
N ALA A 171 -20.24 -7.30 -9.24
CA ALA A 171 -20.27 -8.22 -8.11
C ALA A 171 -18.86 -8.56 -7.59
N PRO A 172 -17.86 -8.90 -8.44
CA PRO A 172 -16.49 -9.12 -7.99
C PRO A 172 -15.88 -7.86 -7.37
N VAL A 173 -16.12 -6.69 -7.95
CA VAL A 173 -15.61 -5.42 -7.43
C VAL A 173 -16.13 -5.14 -6.02
N TRP A 174 -17.45 -5.20 -5.82
CA TRP A 174 -18.04 -4.92 -4.51
C TRP A 174 -17.65 -5.95 -3.45
N PHE A 175 -17.57 -7.23 -3.85
CA PHE A 175 -17.04 -8.28 -2.99
C PHE A 175 -15.63 -7.93 -2.50
N ILE A 176 -14.73 -7.54 -3.41
CA ILE A 176 -13.36 -7.17 -3.05
C ILE A 176 -13.32 -5.90 -2.19
N ILE A 177 -14.15 -4.88 -2.47
CA ILE A 177 -14.25 -3.68 -1.63
C ILE A 177 -14.60 -4.05 -0.19
N VAL A 178 -15.57 -4.96 0.02
CA VAL A 178 -15.94 -5.44 1.36
C VAL A 178 -14.79 -6.20 2.01
N VAL A 179 -14.11 -7.09 1.29
CA VAL A 179 -12.94 -7.82 1.82
C VAL A 179 -11.83 -6.85 2.24
N VAL A 180 -11.54 -5.84 1.42
CA VAL A 180 -10.54 -4.81 1.73
C VAL A 180 -10.92 -4.01 2.97
N LEU A 181 -12.20 -3.66 3.11
CA LEU A 181 -12.70 -2.98 4.31
C LEU A 181 -12.45 -3.83 5.55
N ILE A 182 -12.79 -5.12 5.52
CA ILE A 182 -12.55 -6.06 6.62
C ILE A 182 -11.06 -6.12 6.97
N LEU A 183 -10.19 -6.30 5.97
CA LEU A 183 -8.74 -6.35 6.20
C LEU A 183 -8.21 -5.08 6.87
N TYR A 184 -8.62 -3.90 6.41
CA TYR A 184 -8.18 -2.64 7.02
C TYR A 184 -8.76 -2.42 8.41
N THR A 185 -10.00 -2.84 8.68
CA THR A 185 -10.57 -2.83 10.03
C THR A 185 -9.76 -3.73 10.96
N LEU A 186 -9.42 -4.95 10.55
CA LEU A 186 -8.59 -5.88 11.34
C LEU A 186 -7.20 -5.31 11.62
N ILE A 187 -6.54 -4.77 10.58
CA ILE A 187 -5.24 -4.09 10.71
C ILE A 187 -5.34 -2.91 11.69
N GLY A 188 -6.41 -2.10 11.59
CA GLY A 188 -6.64 -0.97 12.48
C GLY A 188 -6.80 -1.38 13.95
N ILE A 189 -7.59 -2.43 14.21
CA ILE A 189 -7.83 -2.97 15.56
C ILE A 189 -6.53 -3.49 16.18
N GLU A 190 -5.78 -4.32 15.46
CA GLU A 190 -4.52 -4.88 15.95
C GLU A 190 -3.53 -3.77 16.30
N ILE A 191 -3.49 -2.74 15.46
CA ILE A 191 -2.60 -1.62 15.65
C ILE A 191 -2.99 -0.74 16.84
N THR A 192 -4.29 -0.56 17.10
CA THR A 192 -4.74 0.09 18.34
C THR A 192 -4.39 -0.74 19.57
N ARG A 193 -4.57 -2.07 19.50
CA ARG A 193 -4.21 -3.00 20.58
C ARG A 193 -2.73 -2.91 20.94
N VAL A 194 -1.85 -3.04 19.94
CA VAL A 194 -0.40 -2.92 20.13
C VAL A 194 -0.02 -1.55 20.69
N ARG A 195 -0.67 -0.47 20.24
CA ARG A 195 -0.41 0.87 20.77
C ARG A 195 -0.81 1.00 22.24
N ASP A 196 -1.91 0.38 22.64
CA ASP A 196 -2.40 0.44 24.01
C ASP A 196 -1.51 -0.41 24.95
N GLU A 197 -1.01 -1.56 24.47
CA GLU A 197 0.01 -2.35 25.16
C GLU A 197 1.28 -1.53 25.44
N PHE A 198 1.76 -0.73 24.46
CA PHE A 198 2.93 0.14 24.64
C PHE A 198 2.65 1.43 25.42
N LYS A 199 1.40 1.90 25.50
CA LYS A 199 1.02 3.08 26.28
C LYS A 199 0.73 2.77 27.75
N LEU A 200 0.42 1.52 28.08
CA LEU A 200 0.34 1.03 29.46
C LEU A 200 1.71 0.70 30.07
N THR A 201 2.81 0.84 29.31
CA THR A 201 4.19 0.60 29.78
C THR A 201 4.96 1.89 30.12
N ASP A 202 4.30 3.04 30.21
CA ASP A 202 4.94 4.33 30.55
C ASP A 202 4.35 4.91 31.85
N ASP A 203 4.26 4.05 32.87
CA ASP A 203 4.33 4.43 34.29
C ASP A 203 5.38 3.51 34.94
N ASP A 204 6.49 4.12 35.33
CA ASP A 204 7.69 3.59 35.98
C ASP A 204 8.43 2.38 35.34
N HIS A 205 9.53 2.73 34.66
CA HIS A 205 10.77 1.95 34.47
C HIS A 205 10.67 0.41 34.40
N ILE A 206 10.80 -0.22 33.22
CA ILE A 206 11.26 -1.62 33.16
C ILE A 206 12.21 -1.92 31.99
N ALA A 207 13.38 -2.46 32.37
CA ALA A 207 14.25 -3.30 31.55
C ALA A 207 13.59 -4.65 31.29
N LEU A 208 13.42 -5.04 30.02
CA LEU A 208 12.86 -6.35 29.68
C LEU A 208 13.96 -7.41 29.53
N THR A 209 14.14 -8.19 30.60
CA THR A 209 14.81 -9.49 30.58
C THR A 209 13.90 -10.51 29.89
N SER A 210 14.37 -11.18 28.83
CA SER A 210 13.72 -12.38 28.31
C SER A 210 14.21 -13.58 29.11
N GLY A 211 13.39 -14.05 30.04
CA GLY A 211 13.55 -15.35 30.68
C GLY A 211 12.46 -16.29 30.17
N ASN A 212 12.86 -17.29 29.37
CA ASN A 212 12.02 -18.45 29.11
C ASN A 212 11.65 -19.08 30.47
N SER A 213 10.36 -19.10 30.80
CA SER A 213 9.82 -19.99 31.82
C SER A 213 8.75 -20.85 31.16
N ALA A 214 9.22 -21.96 30.59
CA ALA A 214 8.41 -23.15 30.48
C ALA A 214 8.25 -23.73 31.90
N SER A 215 7.05 -24.20 32.15
CA SER A 215 6.51 -24.70 33.40
C SER A 215 7.37 -25.74 34.11
N SER A 216 7.51 -25.60 35.43
CA SER A 216 7.56 -26.74 36.35
C SER A 216 7.22 -26.28 37.77
N ILE A 217 5.98 -26.59 38.17
CA ILE A 217 5.54 -26.71 39.56
C ILE A 217 6.30 -27.88 40.18
N THR A 218 6.89 -27.73 41.37
CA THR A 218 6.84 -28.68 42.52
C THR A 218 7.74 -28.17 43.67
N THR A 219 7.05 -27.65 44.69
CA THR A 219 7.21 -27.90 46.14
C THR A 219 8.58 -27.79 46.83
N THR A 220 8.66 -26.79 47.71
CA THR A 220 9.57 -26.64 48.84
C THR A 220 9.43 -27.77 49.87
N ILE A 221 10.53 -28.44 50.23
CA ILE A 221 10.72 -29.08 51.54
C ILE A 221 12.18 -28.87 51.99
N GLU A 222 12.34 -28.29 53.18
CA GLU A 222 13.58 -28.23 53.95
C GLU A 222 14.02 -29.63 54.40
N ALA A 223 15.30 -29.98 54.29
CA ALA A 223 15.95 -30.92 55.20
C ALA A 223 17.48 -30.77 55.21
N ARG A 224 18.00 -30.94 56.42
CA ARG A 224 19.36 -30.83 56.95
C ARG A 224 20.24 -32.04 56.59
N SER A 225 21.57 -31.83 56.66
CA SER A 225 22.66 -32.78 57.05
C SER A 225 23.71 -33.23 56.01
N GLN A 226 24.96 -32.83 56.33
CA GLN A 226 26.25 -33.57 56.42
C GLN A 226 26.95 -34.27 55.24
N GLY A 227 28.26 -33.98 55.15
CA GLY A 227 29.37 -34.85 54.67
C GLY A 227 29.73 -34.70 53.18
N THR A 228 30.98 -34.69 52.69
CA THR A 228 32.34 -34.93 53.22
C THR A 228 33.36 -34.42 52.15
N GLN A 229 34.60 -34.20 52.55
CA GLN A 229 35.78 -33.60 51.88
C GLN A 229 36.42 -34.38 50.71
N SER A 230 37.15 -33.65 49.83
CA SER A 230 38.53 -33.90 49.31
C SER A 230 38.89 -32.86 48.21
N VAL A 231 39.79 -31.86 48.38
CA VAL A 231 41.29 -31.84 48.19
C VAL A 231 41.67 -32.27 46.75
N ASP A 232 42.23 -31.47 45.81
CA ASP A 232 43.42 -30.57 45.78
C ASP A 232 43.45 -29.64 44.50
N PRO A 233 44.48 -28.77 44.26
CA PRO A 233 44.34 -27.44 43.62
C PRO A 233 44.98 -27.25 42.23
N GLU A 234 44.78 -26.02 41.68
CA GLU A 234 45.66 -25.29 40.74
C GLU A 234 45.24 -25.17 39.26
N SER A 235 44.60 -24.03 38.92
CA SER A 235 44.87 -23.27 37.68
C SER A 235 44.20 -21.88 37.68
N ILE A 236 45.03 -20.84 37.75
CA ILE A 236 44.94 -19.45 37.24
C ILE A 236 43.54 -18.91 36.82
N PRO A 237 43.05 -17.79 37.40
CA PRO A 237 41.81 -17.15 36.97
C PRO A 237 42.04 -16.22 35.75
N THR A 238 41.33 -16.47 34.64
CA THR A 238 41.17 -15.51 33.54
C THR A 238 39.79 -14.83 33.65
N PRO A 239 39.70 -13.48 33.59
CA PRO A 239 38.41 -12.79 33.62
C PRO A 239 37.73 -12.75 32.24
N PRO A 240 36.40 -12.51 32.16
CA PRO A 240 35.54 -13.25 31.26
C PRO A 240 35.39 -12.61 29.86
N SER A 241 35.43 -13.45 28.83
CA SER A 241 35.01 -13.15 27.45
C SER A 241 33.50 -12.86 27.31
N ALA A 242 32.73 -13.11 28.37
CA ALA A 242 31.28 -12.91 28.40
C ALA A 242 30.86 -11.42 28.31
N PHE A 243 31.70 -10.48 28.76
CA PHE A 243 31.33 -9.06 28.77
C PHE A 243 31.31 -8.42 27.37
N LYS A 244 32.17 -8.90 26.46
CA LYS A 244 32.20 -8.41 25.06
C LYS A 244 31.06 -8.97 24.22
N ALA A 245 30.61 -10.20 24.51
CA ALA A 245 29.44 -10.79 23.86
C ALA A 245 28.14 -10.05 24.25
N SER A 246 28.04 -9.61 25.50
CA SER A 246 26.90 -8.82 26.00
C SER A 246 26.79 -7.44 25.33
N LEU A 247 27.91 -6.74 25.13
CA LEU A 247 27.91 -5.42 24.49
C LEU A 247 27.59 -5.48 22.98
N ALA A 248 28.01 -6.56 22.30
CA ALA A 248 27.67 -6.82 20.90
C ALA A 248 26.21 -7.25 20.73
N ALA A 249 25.65 -8.03 21.66
CA ALA A 249 24.25 -8.41 21.67
C ALA A 249 23.31 -7.19 21.91
N HIS A 250 23.74 -6.22 22.72
CA HIS A 250 22.98 -4.98 22.96
C HIS A 250 22.93 -4.03 21.76
N GLN A 251 23.84 -4.17 20.78
CA GLN A 251 23.85 -3.32 19.58
C GLN A 251 22.98 -3.85 18.41
N VAL A 252 22.48 -5.08 18.49
CA VAL A 252 21.71 -5.71 17.39
C VAL A 252 20.19 -5.54 17.54
N GLN A 253 19.68 -5.20 18.72
CA GLN A 253 18.25 -4.93 18.91
C GLN A 253 17.90 -3.50 18.51
N LYS A 254 18.14 -3.15 17.24
CA LYS A 254 17.57 -1.96 16.62
C LYS A 254 16.05 -2.15 16.59
N GLN A 255 15.38 -1.76 17.68
CA GLN A 255 13.93 -1.59 17.74
C GLN A 255 13.50 -0.90 16.45
N ARG A 256 12.90 -1.67 15.55
CA ARG A 256 12.33 -1.14 14.33
C ARG A 256 11.09 -0.40 14.80
N ARG A 257 11.24 0.87 15.21
CA ARG A 257 10.12 1.78 15.45
C ARG A 257 9.39 1.93 14.12
N VAL A 258 8.49 0.99 13.83
CA VAL A 258 7.65 1.06 12.64
C VAL A 258 6.71 2.22 12.90
N SER A 259 6.79 3.27 12.07
CA SER A 259 5.85 4.39 12.15
C SER A 259 4.46 3.88 11.78
N LEU A 260 3.73 3.49 12.81
CA LEU A 260 2.41 2.89 12.83
C LEU A 260 1.38 3.75 12.06
N ARG A 261 1.55 5.08 12.10
CA ARG A 261 0.78 6.05 11.29
C ARG A 261 0.94 5.86 9.77
N GLN A 262 2.10 5.43 9.28
CA GLN A 262 2.39 5.40 7.83
C GLN A 262 1.85 4.14 7.14
N TYR A 263 1.70 3.02 7.88
CA TYR A 263 1.17 1.77 7.36
C TYR A 263 -0.35 1.66 7.46
N VAL A 264 -1.03 2.47 8.28
CA VAL A 264 -2.50 2.46 8.39
C VAL A 264 -3.16 3.58 7.61
N ILE A 265 -2.67 4.82 7.76
CA ILE A 265 -3.34 5.98 7.15
C ILE A 265 -3.23 5.92 5.63
N MET A 266 -2.08 5.48 5.09
CA MET A 266 -1.87 5.49 3.63
C MET A 266 -2.73 4.48 2.91
N PRO A 267 -2.82 3.20 3.35
CA PRO A 267 -3.73 2.24 2.71
C PRO A 267 -5.21 2.60 2.92
N SER A 268 -5.56 3.25 4.04
CA SER A 268 -6.91 3.77 4.27
C SER A 268 -7.28 4.89 3.28
N LEU A 269 -6.33 5.74 2.88
CA LEU A 269 -6.56 6.76 1.85
C LEU A 269 -6.79 6.14 0.47
N PHE A 270 -6.08 5.05 0.12
CA PHE A 270 -6.36 4.29 -1.11
C PHE A 270 -7.78 3.72 -1.10
N PHE A 271 -8.20 3.16 0.03
CA PHE A 271 -9.56 2.64 0.18
C PHE A 271 -10.63 3.74 -0.01
N LEU A 272 -10.45 4.89 0.63
CA LEU A 272 -11.40 6.01 0.50
C LEU A 272 -11.46 6.56 -0.93
N ALA A 273 -10.30 6.68 -1.59
CA ALA A 273 -10.24 7.07 -2.99
C ALA A 273 -10.98 6.04 -3.87
N MET A 274 -10.69 4.75 -3.70
CA MET A 274 -11.37 3.66 -4.39
C MET A 274 -12.89 3.73 -4.17
N LEU A 275 -13.37 3.81 -2.93
CA LEU A 275 -14.79 3.87 -2.61
C LEU A 275 -15.48 5.06 -3.31
N THR A 276 -14.87 6.24 -3.26
CA THR A 276 -15.41 7.45 -3.91
C THR A 276 -15.57 7.27 -5.41
N THR A 277 -14.62 6.60 -6.07
CA THR A 277 -14.68 6.35 -7.53
C THR A 277 -15.75 5.35 -7.94
N TRP A 278 -16.17 4.44 -7.04
CA TRP A 278 -17.11 3.37 -7.35
C TRP A 278 -18.56 3.66 -6.96
N ILE A 279 -18.80 4.60 -6.04
CA ILE A 279 -20.16 4.96 -5.60
C ILE A 279 -21.01 5.48 -6.77
N ALA A 280 -20.55 6.51 -7.50
CA ALA A 280 -21.34 7.12 -8.57
C ALA A 280 -21.65 6.12 -9.72
N PRO A 281 -20.67 5.35 -10.24
CA PRO A 281 -20.97 4.32 -11.25
C PRO A 281 -21.95 3.27 -10.75
N THR A 282 -21.87 2.87 -9.47
CA THR A 282 -22.78 1.86 -8.91
C THR A 282 -24.19 2.40 -8.79
N ILE A 283 -24.37 3.61 -8.25
CA ILE A 283 -25.69 4.26 -8.18
C ILE A 283 -26.31 4.37 -9.57
N ASN A 284 -25.52 4.78 -10.57
CA ASN A 284 -25.96 4.84 -11.95
C ASN A 284 -26.49 3.48 -12.44
N ARG A 285 -25.79 2.38 -12.15
CA ARG A 285 -26.21 1.04 -12.60
C ARG A 285 -27.36 0.45 -11.82
N ILE A 286 -27.45 0.68 -10.52
CA ILE A 286 -28.62 0.25 -9.74
C ILE A 286 -29.87 0.97 -10.27
N SER A 287 -29.78 2.28 -10.52
CA SER A 287 -30.88 3.07 -11.09
C SER A 287 -31.33 2.51 -12.45
N GLU A 288 -30.36 2.18 -13.30
CA GLU A 288 -30.61 1.64 -14.64
C GLU A 288 -31.18 0.21 -14.63
N PHE A 289 -30.74 -0.62 -13.69
CA PHE A 289 -31.26 -1.98 -13.51
C PHE A 289 -32.70 -1.98 -12.97
N VAL A 290 -32.98 -1.15 -11.95
CA VAL A 290 -34.28 -1.13 -11.26
C VAL A 290 -35.34 -0.35 -12.03
N HIS A 291 -35.00 0.82 -12.56
CA HIS A 291 -35.97 1.74 -13.15
C HIS A 291 -35.92 1.79 -14.69
N HIS A 292 -34.98 1.08 -15.32
CA HIS A 292 -34.71 1.17 -16.77
C HIS A 292 -34.53 2.61 -17.27
N ARG A 293 -34.07 3.51 -16.39
CA ARG A 293 -33.83 4.94 -16.69
C ARG A 293 -32.35 5.19 -16.95
N HIS A 294 -32.08 6.12 -17.86
CA HIS A 294 -30.74 6.67 -18.02
C HIS A 294 -30.36 7.49 -16.78
N GLY A 295 -29.07 7.50 -16.45
CA GLY A 295 -28.54 8.35 -15.38
C GLY A 295 -28.83 9.82 -15.63
N THR A 296 -29.06 10.61 -14.58
CA THR A 296 -29.20 12.06 -14.74
C THR A 296 -27.88 12.67 -15.25
N PHE A 297 -27.94 13.84 -15.90
CA PHE A 297 -26.73 14.53 -16.37
C PHE A 297 -25.69 14.70 -15.27
N ALA A 298 -26.10 15.17 -14.09
CA ALA A 298 -25.21 15.34 -12.94
C ALA A 298 -24.53 14.01 -12.54
N LEU A 299 -25.29 12.91 -12.47
CA LEU A 299 -24.76 11.60 -12.13
C LEU A 299 -23.76 11.12 -13.19
N LEU A 300 -24.05 11.29 -14.47
CA LEU A 300 -23.16 10.90 -15.57
C LEU A 300 -21.88 11.73 -15.61
N VAL A 301 -21.95 13.03 -15.28
CA VAL A 301 -20.75 13.87 -15.10
C VAL A 301 -19.91 13.34 -13.93
N SER A 302 -20.53 12.98 -12.80
CA SER A 302 -19.80 12.38 -11.67
C SER A 302 -19.15 11.05 -12.04
N VAL A 303 -19.85 10.17 -12.76
CA VAL A 303 -19.30 8.89 -13.25
C VAL A 303 -18.11 9.13 -14.17
N SER A 304 -18.25 10.06 -15.13
CA SER A 304 -17.22 10.39 -16.10
C SER A 304 -15.96 10.97 -15.43
N THR A 305 -16.15 11.89 -14.48
CA THR A 305 -15.04 12.57 -13.78
C THR A 305 -14.35 11.68 -12.76
N LEU A 306 -15.10 11.12 -11.80
CA LEU A 306 -14.55 10.30 -10.72
C LEU A 306 -13.96 9.00 -11.26
N GLY A 307 -14.62 8.39 -12.24
CA GLY A 307 -14.11 7.20 -12.92
C GLY A 307 -12.76 7.48 -13.58
N SER A 308 -12.60 8.62 -14.24
CA SER A 308 -11.38 8.96 -14.98
C SER A 308 -10.22 9.46 -14.13
N LEU A 309 -10.40 9.73 -12.83
CA LEU A 309 -9.38 10.37 -11.96
C LEU A 309 -8.43 9.40 -11.23
N ARG A 310 -8.45 8.10 -11.54
CA ARG A 310 -7.72 7.11 -10.73
C ARG A 310 -6.21 7.27 -10.77
N GLY A 311 -5.61 7.43 -11.95
CA GLY A 311 -4.17 7.70 -12.09
C GLY A 311 -3.74 8.98 -11.38
N PHE A 312 -4.64 9.97 -11.29
CA PHE A 312 -4.40 11.20 -10.53
C PHE A 312 -4.31 10.92 -9.04
N TRP A 313 -5.32 10.24 -8.46
CA TRP A 313 -5.31 9.89 -7.04
C TRP A 313 -4.13 8.99 -6.67
N ASN A 314 -3.85 7.98 -7.49
CA ASN A 314 -2.69 7.11 -7.32
C ASN A 314 -1.38 7.90 -7.38
N GLY A 315 -1.27 8.89 -8.27
CA GLY A 315 -0.10 9.76 -8.36
C GLY A 315 0.08 10.65 -7.14
N VAL A 316 -1.00 11.27 -6.66
CA VAL A 316 -1.00 12.06 -5.42
C VAL A 316 -0.55 11.20 -4.25
N ILE A 317 -1.10 9.99 -4.11
CA ILE A 317 -0.74 9.11 -3.00
C ILE A 317 0.72 8.65 -3.14
N PHE A 318 1.18 8.29 -4.33
CA PHE A 318 2.57 7.91 -4.59
C PHE A 318 3.56 9.00 -4.16
N VAL A 319 3.34 10.23 -4.61
CA VAL A 319 4.22 11.37 -4.31
C VAL A 319 4.18 11.70 -2.81
N THR A 320 2.99 11.73 -2.20
CA THR A 320 2.87 12.05 -0.77
C THR A 320 3.55 11.02 0.13
N ILE A 321 3.47 9.73 -0.20
CA ILE A 321 4.17 8.66 0.51
C ILE A 321 5.69 8.84 0.37
N GLY A 322 6.18 9.07 -0.85
CA GLY A 322 7.60 9.24 -1.10
C GLY A 322 8.18 10.50 -0.45
N MET A 323 7.49 11.64 -0.54
CA MET A 323 7.93 12.89 0.10
C MET A 323 8.00 12.78 1.62
N LYS A 324 7.03 12.12 2.27
CA LYS A 324 7.08 11.85 3.71
C LYS A 324 8.27 10.94 4.06
N GLY A 325 8.53 9.93 3.23
CA GLY A 325 9.72 9.08 3.35
C GLY A 325 11.03 9.86 3.26
N LEU A 326 11.12 10.82 2.33
CA LEU A 326 12.30 11.66 2.14
C LEU A 326 12.54 12.59 3.33
N LYS A 327 11.50 13.28 3.79
CA LYS A 327 11.56 14.16 4.97
C LYS A 327 12.02 13.40 6.21
N ARG A 328 11.52 12.18 6.42
CA ARG A 328 11.93 11.32 7.55
C ARG A 328 13.41 10.96 7.48
N ARG A 329 13.89 10.48 6.34
CA ARG A 329 15.33 10.15 6.16
C ARG A 329 16.24 11.36 6.32
N ALA A 330 15.81 12.53 5.83
CA ALA A 330 16.56 13.77 6.00
C ALA A 330 16.66 14.18 7.47
N SER A 331 15.56 14.03 8.24
CA SER A 331 15.54 14.26 9.69
C SER A 331 16.46 13.28 10.43
N GLU A 332 16.37 11.98 10.14
CA GLU A 332 17.25 10.94 10.71
C GLU A 332 18.73 11.23 10.44
N ARG A 333 19.09 11.61 9.20
CA ARG A 333 20.47 11.97 8.83
C ARG A 333 20.97 13.20 9.57
N ARG A 334 20.13 14.23 9.77
CA ARG A 334 20.48 15.42 10.56
C ARG A 334 20.75 15.07 12.02
N ILE A 335 19.94 14.18 12.62
CA ILE A 335 20.13 13.73 14.01
C ILE A 335 21.43 12.93 14.14
N ALA A 336 21.69 12.00 13.22
CA ALA A 336 22.94 11.22 13.21
C ALA A 336 24.18 12.12 13.08
N LEU A 337 24.14 13.12 12.18
CA LEU A 337 25.23 14.10 12.03
C LEU A 337 25.45 14.91 13.32
N ARG A 338 24.39 15.31 14.02
CA ARG A 338 24.50 16.00 15.32
C ARG A 338 25.13 15.10 16.39
N GLN A 339 24.76 13.82 16.45
CA GLN A 339 25.37 12.87 17.37
C GLN A 339 26.86 12.67 17.08
N VAL A 340 27.24 12.49 15.81
CA VAL A 340 28.66 12.38 15.41
C VAL A 340 29.42 13.65 15.75
N SER A 341 28.85 14.83 15.49
CA SER A 341 29.45 16.11 15.86
C SER A 341 29.64 16.25 17.37
N SER A 342 28.68 15.79 18.19
CA SER A 342 28.78 15.79 19.65
C SER A 342 29.81 14.80 20.19
N LEU A 343 29.97 13.63 19.55
CA LEU A 343 30.99 12.65 19.92
C LEU A 343 32.39 13.16 19.59
N LEU A 344 32.56 13.81 18.44
CA LEU A 344 33.81 14.44 18.04
C LEU A 344 34.21 15.57 19.01
N SER A 345 33.27 16.44 19.42
CA SER A 345 33.56 17.50 20.38
C SER A 345 33.96 16.96 21.76
N LEU A 346 33.32 15.87 22.21
CA LEU A 346 33.68 15.18 23.45
C LEU A 346 35.08 14.56 23.36
N PHE A 347 35.39 13.89 22.25
CA PHE A 347 36.72 13.31 21.99
C PHE A 347 37.83 14.36 22.02
N PHE A 348 37.66 15.50 21.34
CA PHE A 348 38.64 16.59 21.38
C PHE A 348 38.81 17.21 22.77
N SER A 349 37.73 17.29 23.55
CA SER A 349 37.78 17.78 24.94
C SER A 349 38.59 16.84 25.84
N VAL A 350 38.38 15.53 25.71
CA VAL A 350 39.16 14.50 26.43
C VAL A 350 40.63 14.55 26.01
N LEU A 351 40.91 14.66 24.72
CA LEU A 351 42.30 14.75 24.22
C LEU A 351 43.03 15.96 24.80
N LYS A 352 42.37 17.13 24.87
CA LYS A 352 42.92 18.33 25.52
C LYS A 352 43.17 18.09 27.01
N ALA A 353 42.24 17.46 27.73
CA ALA A 353 42.41 17.16 29.15
C ALA A 353 43.62 16.23 29.41
N VAL A 354 43.77 15.19 28.58
CA VAL A 354 44.92 14.27 28.65
C VAL A 354 46.24 15.00 28.35
N GLN A 355 46.27 15.88 27.34
CA GLN A 355 47.45 16.69 27.05
C GLN A 355 47.85 17.61 28.21
N ILE A 356 46.86 18.24 28.87
CA ILE A 356 47.09 19.09 30.05
C ILE A 356 47.65 18.26 31.22
N LEU A 357 47.04 17.10 31.51
CA LEU A 357 47.50 16.21 32.58
C LEU A 357 48.92 15.70 32.31
N THR A 358 49.23 15.33 31.07
CA THR A 358 50.56 14.86 30.68
C THR A 358 51.61 15.97 30.80
N LYS A 359 51.25 17.20 30.42
CA LYS A 359 52.13 18.37 30.56
C LYS A 359 52.38 18.73 32.03
N ASN A 360 51.37 18.63 32.88
CA ASN A 360 51.52 18.84 34.33
C ASN A 360 52.37 17.73 34.97
N TYR A 361 52.16 16.46 34.63
CA TYR A 361 52.97 15.36 35.14
C TYR A 361 54.46 15.50 34.81
N ARG A 362 54.81 15.92 33.59
CA ARG A 362 56.20 16.22 33.20
C ARG A 362 56.82 17.42 33.93
N ARG A 363 56.02 18.26 34.59
CA ARG A 363 56.48 19.43 35.35
C ARG A 363 56.81 19.09 36.81
N TYR A 364 56.34 17.94 37.29
CA TYR A 364 56.55 17.41 38.64
C TYR A 364 57.64 16.34 38.72
N ARG A 365 58.09 15.81 37.57
CA ARG A 365 59.41 15.18 37.43
C ARG A 365 60.42 16.26 37.08
#